data_AF-A0A5S9M1N0-F1
#
_entry.id   AF-A0A5S9M1N0-F1
#
_cell.length_a   1.000
_cell.length_b   1.000
_cell.length_c   1.000
_cell.angle_alpha   90.00
_cell.angle_beta   90.00
_cell.angle_gamma   90.00
#
_symmetry.space_group_name_H-M   'P 1'
#
loop_
_entity.id
_entity.type
_entity.pdbx_description
1 polymer ?
#
loop_
_entity_poly.entity_id
_entity_poly.type
_entity_poly.pdbx_seq_one_letter_code
_entity_poly.pdbx_strand_id
1 'polypeptide(L)' 'MQASMSLTEGPLVKPAIFRTDQGDHLLLAVHHLVIDGVSWRIFLEDFMALYEQSKRGETLTLPEKKNTLLPRICPEAD' A
#
# COMPACT_ATOMS: atom_id res chain seq x y z
N MET A 1 17.59 5.29 1.04
CA MET A 1 16.12 5.52 0.97
C MET A 1 15.43 5.32 2.31
N GLN A 2 15.53 4.15 2.97
CA GLN A 2 14.83 3.89 4.24
C GLN A 2 15.26 4.84 5.39
N ALA A 3 16.56 5.07 5.59
CA ALA A 3 17.10 5.92 6.67
C ALA A 3 16.86 7.44 6.51
N SER A 4 16.14 7.86 5.46
CA SER A 4 15.95 9.28 5.13
C SER A 4 14.54 9.80 5.44
N MET A 5 13.74 9.06 6.20
CA MET A 5 12.40 9.48 6.59
C MET A 5 12.49 10.42 7.79
N SER A 6 12.02 11.66 7.61
CA SER A 6 11.85 12.60 8.71
C SER A 6 10.45 12.39 9.30
N LEU A 7 10.39 12.16 10.61
CA LEU A 7 9.12 12.05 11.34
C LEU A 7 8.38 13.40 11.46
N THR A 8 9.12 14.51 11.41
CA THR A 8 8.59 15.86 11.57
C THR A 8 8.20 16.48 10.23
N GLU A 9 8.92 16.17 9.17
CA GLU A 9 8.72 16.80 7.85
C GLU A 9 7.99 15.89 6.86
N GLY A 10 7.95 14.57 7.11
CA GLY A 10 7.33 13.59 6.21
C GLY A 10 7.97 13.59 4.80
N PRO A 11 7.35 12.92 3.81
CA PRO A 11 6.35 11.86 3.95
C PRO A 11 6.94 10.57 4.55
N LEU A 12 6.10 9.80 5.26
CA LEU A 12 6.48 8.54 5.91
C LEU A 12 6.41 7.32 4.97
N VAL A 13 6.07 7.55 3.71
CA VAL A 13 6.03 6.55 2.65
C VAL A 13 6.98 7.00 1.55
N LYS A 14 7.86 6.10 1.11
CA LYS A 14 8.81 6.34 0.02
C LYS A 14 8.76 5.19 -0.99
N PRO A 15 8.15 5.38 -2.18
CA PRO A 15 8.20 4.43 -3.27
C PRO A 15 9.49 4.57 -4.07
N ALA A 16 9.97 3.45 -4.63
CA ALA A 16 11.06 3.44 -5.61
C ALA A 16 10.87 2.29 -6.59
N ILE A 17 11.09 2.55 -7.88
CA ILE A 17 11.05 1.53 -8.93
C ILE A 17 12.47 1.33 -9.46
N PHE A 18 12.92 0.07 -9.43
CA PHE A 18 14.17 -0.37 -10.02
C PHE A 18 13.85 -1.11 -11.30
N ARG A 19 14.25 -0.56 -12.45
CA ARG A 19 14.07 -1.21 -13.75
C ARG A 19 15.31 -2.02 -14.07
N THR A 20 15.12 -3.30 -14.34
CA THR A 20 16.21 -4.24 -14.64
C THR A 20 15.90 -4.98 -15.94
N ASP A 21 16.90 -5.71 -16.45
CA ASP A 21 16.74 -6.62 -17.58
C ASP A 21 15.82 -7.81 -17.27
N GLN A 22 15.62 -8.14 -15.99
CA GLN A 22 14.70 -9.18 -15.53
C GLN A 22 13.30 -8.66 -15.16
N GLY A 23 13.04 -7.36 -15.38
CA GLY A 23 11.77 -6.70 -15.08
C GLY A 23 11.89 -5.56 -14.07
N ASP A 24 10.73 -5.02 -13.70
CA ASP A 24 10.62 -3.89 -12.78
C ASP A 24 10.36 -4.38 -11.35
N HIS A 25 11.11 -3.81 -10.39
CA HIS A 25 10.95 -4.07 -8.96
C HIS A 25 10.49 -2.82 -8.23
N LEU A 26 9.35 -2.90 -7.53
CA LEU A 26 8.82 -1.83 -6.70
C LEU A 26 9.22 -2.04 -5.24
N LEU A 27 9.94 -1.09 -4.66
CA LEU A 27 10.17 -0.96 -3.23
C LEU A 27 9.21 0.08 -2.65
N LEU A 28 8.45 -0.33 -1.63
CA LEU A 28 7.66 0.57 -0.81
C LEU A 28 8.21 0.57 0.62
N ALA A 29 8.90 1.64 0.99
CA ALA A 29 9.35 1.83 2.36
C ALA A 29 8.33 2.68 3.11
N VAL A 30 7.80 2.17 4.23
CA VAL A 30 6.83 2.87 5.09
C VAL A 30 7.33 2.86 6.52
N HIS A 31 7.26 4.01 7.21
CA HIS A 31 7.64 4.10 8.61
C HIS A 31 6.71 3.27 9.50
N HIS A 32 7.27 2.43 10.38
CA HIS A 32 6.49 1.46 11.15
C HIS A 32 5.44 2.10 12.09
N LEU A 33 5.61 3.37 12.47
CA LEU A 33 4.62 4.11 13.27
C LEU A 33 3.24 4.27 12.60
N VAL A 34 3.16 4.15 11.27
CA VAL A 34 1.92 4.35 10.51
C VAL A 34 1.46 3.11 9.75
N ILE A 35 2.12 1.96 9.95
CA ILE A 35 1.75 0.72 9.29
C ILE A 35 2.05 -0.50 10.18
N ASP A 36 1.17 -1.49 10.10
CA ASP A 36 1.31 -2.79 10.75
C ASP A 36 1.05 -3.92 9.73
N GLY A 37 1.22 -5.17 10.16
CA GLY A 37 1.10 -6.34 9.28
C GLY A 37 -0.28 -6.48 8.60
N VAL A 38 -1.37 -6.05 9.24
CA VAL A 38 -2.71 -6.16 8.65
C VAL A 38 -3.00 -4.96 7.74
N SER A 39 -2.51 -3.78 8.10
CA SER A 39 -2.53 -2.58 7.25
C SER A 39 -1.79 -2.81 5.93
N TRP A 40 -0.69 -3.58 5.94
CA TRP A 40 0.01 -3.98 4.72
C TRP A 40 -0.87 -4.80 3.77
N ARG A 41 -1.66 -5.74 4.28
CA ARG A 41 -2.57 -6.55 3.45
C ARG A 41 -3.62 -5.68 2.76
N ILE A 42 -4.26 -4.78 3.52
CA ILE A 42 -5.27 -3.85 2.99
C ILE A 42 -4.63 -2.93 1.94
N PHE A 43 -3.47 -2.36 2.25
CA PHE A 43 -2.74 -1.50 1.33
C PHE A 43 -2.41 -2.20 0.00
N LEU A 44 -1.93 -3.45 0.05
CA LEU A 44 -1.59 -4.19 -1.15
C LEU A 44 -2.83 -4.59 -1.96
N GLU A 45 -3.92 -4.98 -1.30
CA GLU A 45 -5.21 -5.25 -1.96
C GLU A 45 -5.72 -4.02 -2.72
N ASP A 46 -5.74 -2.86 -2.06
CA ASP A 46 -6.15 -1.59 -2.65
C ASP A 46 -5.20 -1.13 -3.77
N PHE A 47 -3.88 -1.25 -3.56
CA PHE A 47 -2.88 -0.90 -4.56
C PHE A 47 -3.03 -1.72 -5.84
N MET A 48 -3.20 -3.04 -5.73
CA MET A 48 -3.41 -3.92 -6.89
C MET A 48 -4.72 -3.61 -7.60
N ALA A 49 -5.81 -3.39 -6.86
CA ALA A 49 -7.11 -3.05 -7.43
C ALA A 49 -7.04 -1.75 -8.24
N LEU A 50 -6.41 -0.70 -7.68
CA LEU A 50 -6.22 0.57 -8.37
C LEU A 50 -5.26 0.47 -9.55
N TYR A 51 -4.19 -0.33 -9.43
CA TYR A 51 -3.25 -0.55 -10.54
C TYR A 51 -3.95 -1.19 -11.74
N GLU A 52 -4.80 -2.19 -11.50
CA GLU A 52 -5.58 -2.85 -12.55
C GLU A 52 -6.65 -1.92 -13.17
N GLN A 53 -7.35 -1.12 -12.35
CA GLN A 53 -8.25 -0.09 -12.87
C GLN A 53 -7.50 0.94 -13.74
N SER A 54 -6.34 1.41 -13.26
CA SER A 54 -5.47 2.34 -13.99
C SER A 54 -5.03 1.77 -15.33
N LYS A 55 -4.61 0.50 -15.35
CA LYS A 55 -4.20 -0.22 -16.57
C LYS A 55 -5.33 -0.35 -17.59
N ARG A 56 -6.59 -0.47 -17.14
CA ARG A 56 -7.78 -0.48 -17.99
C ARG A 56 -8.25 0.92 -18.42
N GLY A 57 -7.64 1.99 -17.90
CA GLY A 57 -8.06 3.37 -18.16
C GLY A 57 -9.37 3.73 -17.46
N GLU A 58 -9.74 3.01 -16.41
CA GLU A 58 -10.95 3.26 -15.63
C GLU A 58 -10.72 4.38 -14.60
N THR A 59 -11.83 4.98 -14.13
CA THR A 59 -11.78 5.89 -12.99
C THR A 59 -11.35 5.14 -11.75
N LEU A 60 -10.29 5.63 -11.10
CA LEU A 60 -9.74 5.06 -9.87
C LEU A 60 -10.76 5.20 -8.74
N THR A 61 -11.27 4.07 -8.27
CA THR A 61 -12.24 3.97 -7.18
C THR A 61 -11.73 2.97 -6.15
N LEU A 62 -11.69 3.44 -4.90
CA LEU A 62 -11.50 2.58 -3.75
C LEU A 62 -12.84 2.30 -3.09
N PRO A 63 -12.96 1.18 -2.36
CA PRO A 63 -14.07 0.98 -1.44
C PRO A 63 -14.19 2.15 -0.46
N GLU A 64 -15.40 2.37 0.08
CA GLU A 64 -15.60 3.41 1.09
C GLU A 64 -14.59 3.28 2.24
N LYS A 65 -14.10 4.43 2.70
CA LYS A 65 -13.10 4.53 3.76
C LYS A 65 -13.61 3.80 5.01
N LYS A 66 -12.94 2.71 5.37
CA LYS A 66 -13.25 1.96 6.59
C LYS A 66 -12.51 2.62 7.77
N ASN A 67 -13.24 3.02 8.81
CA ASN A 67 -12.66 3.59 10.02
C ASN A 67 -12.00 2.48 10.86
N THR A 68 -10.76 2.04 10.58
CA THR A 68 -10.02 1.23 11.57
C THR A 68 -8.51 1.12 11.34
N LEU A 69 -7.76 1.17 12.45
CA LEU A 69 -6.41 0.60 12.65
C LEU A 69 -6.52 -0.84 13.24
N LEU A 70 -7.24 -1.73 12.51
CA LEU A 70 -7.46 -3.19 12.74
C LEU A 70 -8.65 -3.62 13.64
N PRO A 71 -9.23 -4.86 13.50
CA PRO A 71 -8.93 -5.95 12.55
C PRO A 71 -10.12 -6.34 11.64
N ARG A 72 -9.85 -7.11 10.58
CA ARG A 72 -10.82 -8.10 10.07
C ARG A 72 -10.27 -9.50 10.32
N ILE A 73 -10.66 -10.07 11.46
CA ILE A 73 -10.68 -11.51 11.68
C ILE A 73 -12.15 -11.86 11.89
N CYS A 74 -12.81 -12.32 10.84
CA CYS A 74 -13.89 -13.30 10.93
C CYS A 74 -13.73 -14.22 9.71
N PRO A 75 -13.35 -15.50 9.88
CA PRO A 75 -13.83 -16.53 8.99
C PRO A 75 -15.30 -16.80 9.30
N GLU A 76 -16.06 -17.18 8.27
CA GLU A 76 -17.30 -17.98 8.27
C GLU A 76 -18.30 -17.41 7.27
N ALA A 77 -18.23 -17.99 6.07
CA ALA A 77 -19.42 -18.27 5.31
C ALA A 77 -20.04 -19.52 5.94
N ASP A 78 -21.18 -19.33 6.60
CA ASP A 78 -22.28 -20.29 6.70
C ASP A 78 -23.57 -19.54 6.29
#